data_AF-A0A6N7G9P8-F1
#
_entry.id   AF-A0A6N7G9P8-F1
#
_cell.length_a   1.000
_cell.length_b   1.000
_cell.length_c   1.000
_cell.angle_alpha   90.00
_cell.angle_beta   90.00
_cell.angle_gamma   90.00
#
_symmetry.space_group_name_H-M   'P 1'
#
loop_
_entity.id
_entity.type
_entity.pdbx_description
1 polymer ?
#
loop_
_entity_poly.entity_id
_entity_poly.type
_entity_poly.pdbx_seq_one_letter_code
_entity_poly.pdbx_strand_id
1 'polypeptide(L)'
;MARLGVRHRDRRRHRRSGGAGAHLPGRRRGRPGDGRCTRDYPSERSQTMSDVDVRVDTSICIGFGNCVRTAPEAFAFDDEQGVATVADPAAVDEERLVFAEQECPTGAIYVD
;
A
#
# COMPACT_ATOMS: atom_id res chain seq x y z
N MET A 1 -63.41 15.85 18.82
CA MET A 1 -62.84 17.21 18.68
C MET A 1 -61.79 17.15 17.56
N ALA A 2 -62.08 17.39 16.28
CA ALA A 2 -62.58 18.57 15.55
C ALA A 2 -61.48 19.56 15.13
N ARG A 3 -61.33 19.67 13.79
CA ARG A 3 -60.83 20.82 12.97
C ARG A 3 -59.39 20.77 12.43
N LEU A 4 -59.29 20.11 11.27
CA LEU A 4 -58.69 20.61 10.02
C LEU A 4 -58.27 22.08 10.04
N GLY A 5 -56.99 22.34 9.78
CA GLY A 5 -56.41 23.68 9.66
C GLY A 5 -55.61 23.83 8.37
N VAL A 6 -56.31 23.87 7.24
CA VAL A 6 -55.78 24.29 5.94
C VAL A 6 -55.29 25.74 6.08
N ARG A 7 -53.98 25.96 5.93
CA ARG A 7 -53.41 27.31 5.73
C ARG A 7 -52.67 27.34 4.42
N HIS A 8 -53.46 27.44 3.34
CA HIS A 8 -53.00 27.76 2.00
C HIS A 8 -52.49 29.22 2.03
N ARG A 9 -51.18 29.41 2.27
CA ARG A 9 -50.55 30.73 2.13
C ARG A 9 -50.15 30.92 0.68
N ASP A 10 -51.11 31.45 -0.06
CA ASP A 10 -50.92 32.14 -1.33
C ASP A 10 -49.88 33.26 -1.14
N ARG A 11 -48.69 33.12 -1.76
CA ARG A 11 -47.75 34.23 -1.92
C ARG A 11 -47.39 34.37 -3.37
N ARG A 12 -48.13 35.30 -3.98
CA ARG A 12 -47.97 35.81 -5.33
C ARG A 12 -46.51 36.13 -5.64
N ARG A 13 -46.14 35.68 -6.84
CA ARG A 13 -45.03 36.09 -7.70
C ARG A 13 -44.71 37.58 -7.55
N HIS A 14 -43.43 37.93 -7.41
CA HIS A 14 -42.83 39.01 -8.21
C HIS A 14 -41.34 38.74 -8.45
N ARG A 15 -40.99 38.91 -9.73
CA ARG A 15 -39.68 38.77 -10.38
C ARG A 15 -38.63 39.74 -9.79
N ARG A 16 -37.38 39.29 -9.73
CA ARG A 16 -36.14 40.06 -10.00
C ARG A 16 -35.05 39.01 -10.29
N SER A 17 -34.68 38.77 -11.55
CA SER A 17 -33.74 39.54 -12.38
C SER A 17 -32.30 39.46 -11.87
N GLY A 18 -31.43 38.82 -12.65
CA GLY A 18 -30.00 39.13 -12.69
C GLY A 18 -29.09 38.14 -11.98
N GLY A 19 -28.35 37.34 -12.75
CA GLY A 19 -27.30 36.49 -12.23
C GLY A 19 -26.83 35.49 -13.28
N ALA A 20 -26.22 35.98 -14.35
CA ALA A 20 -25.48 35.17 -15.30
C ALA A 20 -24.29 34.54 -14.56
N GLY A 21 -24.50 33.36 -13.97
CA GLY A 21 -23.43 32.48 -13.53
C GLY A 21 -22.76 31.95 -14.78
N ALA A 22 -21.62 32.52 -15.14
CA ALA A 22 -20.75 31.97 -16.16
C ALA A 22 -20.43 30.52 -15.79
N HIS A 23 -21.02 29.57 -16.53
CA HIS A 23 -20.56 28.19 -16.56
C HIS A 23 -19.14 28.22 -17.12
N LEU A 24 -18.14 28.35 -16.23
CA LEU A 24 -16.77 28.03 -16.57
C LEU A 24 -16.75 26.53 -16.88
N PRO A 25 -16.35 26.11 -18.09
CA PRO A 25 -16.14 24.70 -18.34
C PRO A 25 -15.03 24.26 -17.40
N GLY A 26 -15.38 23.34 -16.50
CA GLY A 26 -14.44 22.69 -15.60
C GLY A 26 -13.29 22.16 -16.43
N ARG A 27 -12.16 22.87 -16.36
CA ARG A 27 -10.87 22.36 -16.81
C ARG A 27 -10.55 21.21 -15.86
N ARG A 28 -11.09 20.03 -16.16
CA ARG A 28 -10.51 18.76 -15.72
C ARG A 28 -9.16 18.67 -16.42
N ARG A 29 -8.18 19.40 -15.89
CA ARG A 29 -6.78 19.08 -16.10
C ARG A 29 -6.66 17.68 -15.53
N GLY A 30 -6.60 16.68 -16.41
CA GLY A 30 -6.17 15.35 -16.03
C GLY A 30 -4.87 15.55 -15.24
N ARG A 31 -4.86 15.08 -14.00
CA ARG A 31 -3.64 14.97 -13.23
C ARG A 31 -2.98 13.71 -13.78
N PRO A 32 -1.88 13.79 -14.56
CA PRO A 32 -1.03 12.63 -14.75
C PRO A 32 -0.25 12.55 -13.44
N GLY A 33 -0.91 11.99 -12.42
CA GLY A 33 -0.21 11.33 -11.35
C GLY A 33 -0.29 9.88 -11.75
N ASP A 34 0.65 9.44 -12.57
CA ASP A 34 1.06 8.05 -12.55
C ASP A 34 1.36 7.75 -11.08
N GLY A 35 0.38 7.17 -10.39
CA GLY A 35 0.53 6.59 -9.07
C GLY A 35 1.38 5.33 -9.16
N ARG A 36 2.47 5.38 -9.94
CA ARG A 36 3.64 4.59 -9.67
C ARG A 36 4.13 5.11 -8.33
N CYS A 37 3.63 4.50 -7.28
CA CYS A 37 4.41 4.24 -6.10
C CYS A 37 5.58 3.33 -6.53
N THR A 38 6.44 3.80 -7.44
CA THR A 38 7.82 3.36 -7.48
C THR A 38 8.39 3.91 -6.20
N ARG A 39 8.18 3.13 -5.13
CA ARG A 39 9.11 3.05 -4.04
C ARG A 39 10.45 2.85 -4.74
N ASP A 40 11.13 3.97 -4.95
CA ASP A 40 12.46 4.07 -5.54
C ASP A 40 13.35 3.22 -4.63
N TYR A 41 13.47 1.93 -4.95
CA TYR A 41 14.41 1.04 -4.33
C TYR A 41 15.63 1.07 -5.25
N PRO A 42 16.69 1.82 -4.90
CA PRO A 42 17.85 1.96 -5.77
C PRO A 42 18.58 0.60 -5.86
N SER A 43 18.39 -0.13 -6.96
CA SER A 43 18.89 -1.51 -7.13
C SER A 43 20.37 -1.60 -7.58
N GLU A 44 21.19 -0.57 -7.43
CA GLU A 44 22.44 -0.48 -8.20
C GLU A 44 23.69 -0.01 -7.42
N ARG A 45 23.73 -0.14 -6.09
CA ARG A 45 24.98 0.15 -5.36
C ARG A 45 25.40 -0.92 -4.38
N SER A 46 25.76 -2.06 -4.96
CA SER A 46 27.04 -2.76 -4.79
C SER A 46 27.91 -2.28 -3.62
N GLN A 47 27.49 -2.60 -2.41
CA GLN A 47 28.34 -2.54 -1.23
C GLN A 47 28.28 -3.94 -0.65
N THR A 48 29.44 -4.59 -0.60
CA THR A 48 29.62 -5.87 0.08
C THR A 48 29.13 -5.69 1.51
N MET A 49 27.89 -6.10 1.76
CA MET A 49 27.32 -6.03 3.09
C MET A 49 28.00 -7.14 3.87
N SER A 50 28.73 -6.67 4.88
CA SER A 50 29.45 -7.45 5.87
C SER A 50 28.65 -8.69 6.25
N ASP A 51 29.33 -9.81 6.35
CA ASP A 51 28.88 -11.15 6.79
C ASP A 51 27.67 -11.10 7.75
N VAL A 52 26.45 -11.01 7.19
CA VAL A 52 25.19 -11.13 7.92
C VAL A 52 24.65 -12.51 7.57
N ASP A 53 24.53 -13.37 8.57
CA ASP A 53 24.04 -14.73 8.40
C ASP A 53 22.52 -14.73 8.57
N VAL A 54 21.81 -15.12 7.52
CA VAL A 54 20.35 -15.23 7.54
C VAL A 54 19.96 -16.69 7.40
N ARG A 55 19.06 -17.14 8.28
CA ARG A 55 18.50 -18.49 8.24
C ARG A 55 16.98 -18.45 8.32
N VAL A 56 16.34 -19.35 7.59
CA VAL A 56 14.89 -19.57 7.67
C VAL A 56 14.64 -20.95 8.21
N ASP A 57 13.87 -21.02 9.31
CA ASP A 57 13.42 -22.27 9.90
C ASP A 57 12.12 -22.72 9.21
N THR A 58 12.26 -23.74 8.36
CA THR A 58 11.16 -24.31 7.59
C THR A 58 10.22 -25.18 8.42
N SER A 59 10.56 -25.51 9.67
CA SER A 59 9.70 -26.28 10.57
C SER A 59 8.60 -25.43 11.19
N ILE A 60 8.85 -24.12 11.36
CA ILE A 60 7.89 -23.14 11.87
C ILE A 60 7.37 -22.19 10.78
N CYS A 61 7.97 -22.20 9.60
CA CYS A 61 7.49 -21.45 8.45
C CYS A 61 6.12 -22.01 8.00
N ILE A 62 5.09 -21.18 8.04
CA ILE A 62 3.72 -21.53 7.57
C ILE A 62 3.43 -21.08 6.14
N GLY A 63 4.43 -20.57 5.43
CA GLY A 63 4.28 -20.11 4.06
C GLY A 63 3.57 -18.76 3.89
N PHE A 64 3.72 -17.82 4.83
CA PHE A 64 3.03 -16.52 4.75
C PHE A 64 3.47 -15.64 3.57
N GLY A 65 4.73 -15.78 3.12
CA GLY A 65 5.26 -15.09 1.93
C GLY A 65 5.63 -13.61 2.11
N ASN A 66 5.59 -13.07 3.34
CA ASN A 66 5.96 -11.68 3.61
C ASN A 66 7.44 -11.38 3.39
N CYS A 67 8.33 -12.34 3.65
CA CYS A 67 9.76 -12.19 3.43
C CYS A 67 10.08 -11.85 1.97
N VAL A 68 9.51 -12.59 1.02
CA VAL A 68 9.68 -12.36 -0.43
C VAL A 68 9.04 -11.04 -0.88
N ARG A 69 7.95 -10.61 -0.24
CA ARG A 69 7.35 -9.30 -0.51
C ARG A 69 8.22 -8.13 -0.05
N THR A 70 8.97 -8.32 1.04
CA THR A 70 9.85 -7.32 1.63
C THR A 70 11.22 -7.28 0.96
N ALA A 71 11.80 -8.44 0.70
CA ALA A 71 13.13 -8.64 0.15
C ALA A 71 13.12 -9.81 -0.85
N PRO A 72 12.58 -9.61 -2.06
CA PRO A 72 12.51 -10.65 -3.09
C PRO A 72 13.89 -11.06 -3.62
N GLU A 73 14.91 -10.23 -3.40
CA GLU A 73 16.29 -10.51 -3.80
C GLU A 73 16.97 -11.46 -2.81
N ALA A 74 16.60 -11.41 -1.52
CA ALA A 74 17.21 -12.22 -0.47
C ALA A 74 16.46 -13.50 -0.14
N PHE A 75 15.15 -13.54 -0.35
CA PHE A 75 14.31 -14.69 -0.04
C PHE A 75 13.59 -15.20 -1.28
N ALA A 76 13.53 -16.52 -1.42
CA ALA A 76 12.69 -17.20 -2.38
C ALA A 76 11.52 -17.89 -1.67
N PHE A 77 10.40 -18.00 -2.37
CA PHE A 77 9.26 -18.78 -1.91
C PHE A 77 9.18 -20.06 -2.73
N ASP A 78 9.09 -21.19 -2.05
CA ASP A 78 8.89 -22.48 -2.67
C ASP A 78 7.39 -22.80 -2.66
N ASP A 79 6.73 -22.64 -3.81
CA ASP A 79 5.31 -22.94 -3.99
C ASP A 79 4.97 -24.44 -3.87
N GLU A 80 5.94 -25.34 -4.08
CA GLU A 80 5.71 -26.79 -3.95
C GLU A 80 5.68 -27.23 -2.49
N GLN A 81 6.62 -26.70 -1.70
CA GLN A 81 6.77 -27.02 -0.27
C GLN A 81 5.94 -26.09 0.62
N GLY A 82 5.54 -24.92 0.12
CA GLY A 82 4.81 -23.89 0.87
C GLY A 82 5.68 -23.21 1.94
N VAL A 83 7.00 -23.16 1.76
CA VAL A 83 7.94 -22.55 2.72
C VAL A 83 8.85 -21.54 2.03
N ALA A 84 9.35 -20.59 2.81
CA ALA A 84 10.36 -19.65 2.33
C ALA A 84 11.77 -20.24 2.49
N THR A 85 12.67 -19.88 1.59
CA THR A 85 14.09 -20.24 1.61
C THR A 85 14.95 -18.99 1.40
N VAL A 86 16.20 -19.04 1.87
CA VAL A 86 17.18 -17.96 1.66
C VAL A 86 17.82 -18.15 0.28
N ALA A 87 17.78 -17.10 -0.54
CA ALA A 87 18.38 -17.09 -1.87
C ALA A 87 19.75 -16.43 -1.83
N ASP A 88 19.81 -15.13 -1.53
CA ASP A 88 21.04 -14.36 -1.40
C ASP A 88 20.91 -13.25 -0.35
N PRO A 89 21.32 -13.50 0.92
CA PRO A 89 21.17 -12.49 1.96
C PRO A 89 22.05 -11.26 1.72
N ALA A 90 23.11 -11.38 0.91
CA ALA A 90 24.00 -10.26 0.59
C ALA A 90 23.41 -9.33 -0.50
N ALA A 91 22.29 -9.71 -1.13
CA ALA A 91 21.65 -8.90 -2.15
C ALA A 91 20.87 -7.70 -1.59
N VAL A 92 20.61 -7.67 -0.28
CA VAL A 92 19.83 -6.60 0.37
C VAL A 92 20.49 -6.14 1.68
N ASP A 93 20.07 -4.98 2.16
CA ASP A 93 20.54 -4.43 3.42
C ASP A 93 20.13 -5.21 4.66
N GLU A 94 20.98 -5.21 5.69
CA GLU A 94 20.65 -5.76 7.02
C GLU A 94 19.32 -5.18 7.52
N GLU A 95 19.07 -3.88 7.33
CA GLU A 95 17.79 -3.25 7.68
C GLU A 95 16.61 -3.90 6.94
N ARG A 96 16.78 -4.31 5.69
CA ARG A 96 15.76 -5.05 4.92
C ARG A 96 15.57 -6.47 5.44
N LEU A 97 16.64 -7.14 5.85
CA LEU A 97 16.60 -8.48 6.44
C LEU A 97 15.88 -8.47 7.80
N VAL A 98 16.24 -7.52 8.67
CA VAL A 98 15.57 -7.29 9.96
C VAL A 98 14.11 -6.89 9.72
N PHE A 99 13.81 -6.07 8.72
CA PHE A 99 12.40 -5.76 8.40
C PHE A 99 11.63 -6.99 7.93
N ALA A 100 12.26 -7.89 7.17
CA ALA A 100 11.64 -9.15 6.76
C ALA A 100 11.36 -10.08 7.96
N GLU A 101 12.28 -10.12 8.93
CA GLU A 101 12.09 -10.81 10.21
C GLU A 101 10.89 -10.25 10.97
N GLN A 102 10.78 -8.92 11.13
CA GLN A 102 9.67 -8.27 11.83
C GLN A 102 8.30 -8.49 11.15
N GLU A 103 8.29 -8.61 9.83
CA GLU A 103 7.08 -8.91 9.06
C GLU A 103 6.68 -10.40 9.13
N CYS A 104 7.51 -11.26 9.74
CA CYS A 104 7.22 -12.68 9.91
C CYS A 104 6.36 -12.90 11.16
N PRO A 105 5.06 -13.25 11.03
CA PRO A 105 4.18 -13.43 12.18
C PRO A 105 4.56 -14.63 13.05
N THR A 106 5.32 -15.59 12.51
CA THR A 106 5.73 -16.81 13.21
C THR A 106 7.17 -16.76 13.73
N GLY A 107 7.94 -15.70 13.41
CA GLY A 107 9.35 -15.61 13.78
C GLY A 107 10.23 -16.70 13.16
N ALA A 108 9.93 -17.10 11.92
CA ALA A 108 10.66 -18.17 11.22
C ALA A 108 12.02 -17.74 10.64
N ILE A 109 12.40 -16.47 10.79
CA ILE A 109 13.58 -15.88 10.15
C ILE A 109 14.54 -15.45 11.27
N TYR A 110 15.82 -15.76 11.11
CA TYR A 110 16.88 -15.38 12.03
C TYR A 110 17.96 -14.62 11.27
N VAL A 111 18.42 -13.51 11.84
CA VAL A 111 19.49 -12.65 11.30
C VAL A 111 20.56 -12.54 12.40
N ASP A 112 21.80 -12.92 12.10
CA ASP A 112 22.99 -12.89 12.99
C ASP A 112 24.13 -12.06 12.39
#